data_AF-M0N7F3-F1
#
_entry.id   AF-M0N7F3-F1
#
_cell.length_a   1.000
_cell.length_b   1.000
_cell.length_c   1.000
_cell.angle_alpha   90.00
_cell.angle_beta   90.00
_cell.angle_gamma   90.00
#
_symmetry.space_group_name_H-M   'P 1'
#
loop_
_entity.id
_entity.type
_entity.pdbx_description
1 polymer ?
#
loop_
_entity_poly.entity_id
_entity_poly.type
_entity_poly.pdbx_seq_one_letter_code
_entity_poly.pdbx_strand_id
1 'polypeptide(L)' 'MSWRDEFWTLVYESREYFRLLWAFLVLMMLLSAITFAFGQPGTESRAIAYVNLILIVGLGVTAIGTYWYAARRQREP' A
#
# COMPACT_ATOMS: atom_id res chain seq x y z
N MET A 1 10.59 -24.89 10.25
CA MET A 1 9.46 -24.02 9.83
C MET A 1 9.50 -23.88 8.32
N SER A 2 8.34 -23.86 7.65
CA SER A 2 8.34 -23.58 6.20
C SER A 2 8.57 -22.08 5.98
N TRP A 3 9.23 -21.70 4.87
CA TRP A 3 9.43 -20.29 4.48
C TRP A 3 8.12 -19.49 4.46
N ARG A 4 7.02 -20.17 4.14
CA ARG A 4 5.68 -19.59 4.14
C ARG A 4 5.25 -19.19 5.56
N ASP A 5 5.51 -20.02 6.56
CA ASP A 5 5.11 -19.73 7.94
C ASP A 5 5.95 -18.60 8.54
N GLU A 6 7.24 -18.54 8.20
CA GLU A 6 8.13 -17.45 8.61
C GLU A 6 7.69 -16.09 8.02
N PHE A 7 7.28 -16.07 6.75
CA PHE A 7 6.68 -14.89 6.13
C PHE A 7 5.41 -14.44 6.86
N TRP A 8 4.50 -15.37 7.19
CA TRP A 8 3.26 -15.00 7.88
C TRP A 8 3.51 -14.52 9.31
N THR A 9 4.47 -15.11 10.04
CA THR A 9 4.88 -14.63 11.36
C THR A 9 5.34 -13.17 11.30
N LEU A 10 6.21 -12.84 10.33
CA LEU A 10 6.67 -11.47 10.12
C LEU A 10 5.52 -10.51 9.80
N VAL A 11 4.58 -10.92 8.95
CA VAL A 11 3.38 -10.12 8.61
C VAL A 11 2.52 -9.84 9.84
N TYR A 12 2.36 -10.82 10.74
CA TYR A 12 1.58 -10.64 11.97
C TYR A 12 2.28 -9.73 12.98
N GLU A 13 3.59 -9.88 13.18
CA GLU A 13 4.37 -8.98 14.04
C GLU A 13 4.36 -7.55 13.50
N SER A 14 4.39 -7.40 12.18
CA SER A 14 4.40 -6.08 11.53
C SER A 14 3.01 -5.43 11.39
N ARG A 15 1.95 -6.05 11.92
CA ARG A 15 0.56 -5.55 11.86
C ARG A 15 0.41 -4.13 12.40
N GLU A 16 1.19 -3.75 13.41
CA GLU A 16 1.16 -2.38 13.96
C GLU A 16 1.68 -1.34 12.94
N TYR A 17 2.67 -1.72 12.12
CA TYR A 17 3.20 -0.89 11.04
C TYR A 17 2.26 -0.79 9.84
N PHE A 18 1.32 -1.73 9.65
CA PHE A 18 0.30 -1.60 8.59
C PHE A 18 -0.51 -0.32 8.74
N ARG A 19 -0.78 0.14 9.98
CA ARG A 19 -1.49 1.41 10.21
C ARG A 19 -0.68 2.62 9.73
N LEU A 20 0.63 2.61 9.96
CA LEU A 20 1.53 3.65 9.49
C LEU A 20 1.66 3.61 7.96
N LEU A 21 1.81 2.41 7.37
CA LEU A 21 1.84 2.20 5.93
C LEU A 21 0.56 2.71 5.27
N TRP A 22 -0.60 2.44 5.87
CA TRP A 22 -1.88 2.99 5.42
C TRP A 22 -1.94 4.51 5.45
N ALA A 23 -1.54 5.11 6.57
CA ALA A 23 -1.51 6.58 6.69
C ALA A 23 -0.60 7.20 5.63
N PHE A 24 0.56 6.58 5.39
CA PHE A 24 1.49 6.99 4.34
C PHE A 24 0.88 6.88 2.93
N LEU A 25 0.24 5.76 2.60
CA LEU A 25 -0.40 5.56 1.30
C LEU A 25 -1.54 6.55 1.05
N VAL A 26 -2.35 6.84 2.08
CA VAL A 26 -3.41 7.85 2.00
C VAL A 26 -2.83 9.24 1.75
N LEU A 27 -1.79 9.63 2.50
CA LEU A 27 -1.11 10.91 2.29
C LEU A 27 -0.56 11.03 0.86
N MET A 28 0.13 9.98 0.39
CA MET A 28 0.68 9.93 -0.96
C MET A 28 -0.41 9.99 -2.04
N MET A 29 -1.56 9.35 -1.82
CA MET A 29 -2.71 9.40 -2.71
C MET A 29 -3.26 10.83 -2.81
N LEU A 30 -3.40 11.52 -1.67
CA LEU A 30 -3.85 12.92 -1.62
C LEU A 30 -2.88 13.84 -2.36
N LEU A 31 -1.58 13.71 -2.10
CA LEU A 31 -0.55 14.50 -2.80
C LEU A 31 -0.59 14.26 -4.31
N SER A 32 -0.73 13.01 -4.74
CA SER A 32 -0.84 12.67 -6.15
C SER A 32 -2.11 13.26 -6.78
N ALA A 33 -3.25 13.21 -6.08
CA ALA A 33 -4.49 13.82 -6.53
C ALA A 33 -4.37 15.35 -6.69
N ILE A 34 -3.66 16.01 -5.76
CA ILE A 34 -3.35 17.45 -5.86
C ILE A 34 -2.47 17.72 -7.08
N THR A 35 -1.42 16.91 -7.33
CA THR A 35 -0.58 17.04 -8.52
C THR A 35 -1.39 16.84 -9.81
N PHE A 36 -2.38 15.96 -9.83
CA PHE A 36 -3.28 15.81 -10.99
C PHE A 36 -4.24 16.97 -11.16
N ALA A 37 -4.78 17.52 -10.06
CA ALA A 37 -5.76 18.61 -10.10
C ALA A 37 -5.13 19.96 -10.46
N PHE A 38 -3.91 20.24 -9.98
CA PHE A 38 -3.25 21.53 -10.11
C PHE A 38 -1.98 21.51 -11.00
N GLY A 39 -1.53 20.33 -11.41
CA GLY A 39 -0.32 20.19 -12.23
C GLY A 39 -0.54 20.65 -13.67
N GLN A 40 0.38 21.48 -14.16
CA GLN A 40 0.34 21.95 -15.55
C GLN A 40 0.46 20.77 -16.54
N PRO A 41 -0.41 20.70 -17.56
CA PRO A 41 -0.32 19.68 -18.61
C PRO A 41 1.02 19.77 -19.35
N GLY A 42 1.66 18.62 -19.59
CA GLY A 42 2.90 18.54 -20.38
C GLY A 42 4.21 18.65 -19.59
N THR A 43 4.15 18.75 -18.26
CA THR A 43 5.34 18.74 -17.40
C THR A 43 5.76 17.32 -17.03
N GLU A 44 7.07 17.08 -16.84
CA GLU A 44 7.61 15.81 -16.34
C GLU A 44 6.98 15.40 -14.99
N SER A 45 6.57 16.39 -14.20
CA SER A 45 5.82 16.22 -12.94
C SER A 45 4.54 15.38 -13.11
N ARG A 46 3.84 15.51 -14.25
CA ARG A 46 2.63 14.73 -14.51
C ARG A 46 2.94 13.26 -14.82
N ALA A 47 4.06 12.96 -15.48
CA ALA A 47 4.50 11.58 -15.70
C ALA A 47 4.87 10.90 -14.37
N ILE A 48 5.56 11.61 -13.48
CA ILE A 48 5.89 11.14 -12.13
C ILE A 48 4.61 10.89 -11.32
N ALA A 49 3.60 11.75 -11.45
CA ALA A 49 2.32 11.56 -10.77
C ALA A 49 1.60 10.27 -11.19
N TYR A 50 1.66 9.88 -12.48
CA TYR A 50 1.10 8.59 -12.94
C TYR A 50 1.84 7.40 -12.34
N VAL A 51 3.17 7.44 -12.32
CA VAL A 51 3.98 6.36 -11.71
C VAL A 51 3.69 6.25 -10.21
N ASN A 52 3.64 7.38 -9.50
CA ASN A 52 3.25 7.41 -8.10
C ASN A 52 1.87 6.80 -7.87
N LEU A 53 0.90 7.15 -8.70
CA LEU A 53 -0.46 6.62 -8.58
C LEU A 53 -0.49 5.09 -8.75
N ILE A 54 0.24 4.55 -9.73
CA ILE A 54 0.38 3.10 -9.91
C ILE A 54 1.02 2.44 -8.70
N LEU A 55 2.10 3.02 -8.16
CA LEU A 55 2.79 2.49 -6.98
C LEU A 55 1.91 2.50 -5.74
N ILE A 56 1.18 3.60 -5.50
CA ILE A 56 0.26 3.74 -4.37
C ILE A 56 -0.86 2.71 -4.45
N VAL A 57 -1.47 2.56 -5.63
CA VAL A 57 -2.53 1.56 -5.85
C VAL A 57 -1.99 0.15 -5.67
N GLY A 58 -0.83 -0.16 -6.24
CA GLY A 58 -0.20 -1.48 -6.13
C GLY A 58 0.15 -1.85 -4.69
N LEU A 59 0.76 -0.92 -3.95
CA LEU A 59 1.05 -1.08 -2.53
C LEU A 59 -0.22 -1.21 -1.69
N GLY A 60 -1.23 -0.38 -1.96
CA GLY A 60 -2.53 -0.42 -1.28
C GLY A 60 -3.22 -1.77 -1.47
N VAL A 61 -3.32 -2.27 -2.70
CA VAL A 61 -3.92 -3.58 -3.00
C VAL A 61 -3.15 -4.70 -2.31
N THR A 62 -1.81 -4.65 -2.35
CA THR A 62 -0.97 -5.67 -1.69
C THR A 62 -1.15 -5.63 -0.18
N ALA A 63 -1.20 -4.45 0.43
CA ALA A 63 -1.41 -4.28 1.86
C ALA A 63 -2.80 -4.75 2.31
N ILE A 64 -3.86 -4.39 1.57
CA ILE A 64 -5.24 -4.87 1.80
C ILE A 64 -5.28 -6.40 1.68
N GLY A 65 -4.74 -6.95 0.58
CA GLY A 65 -4.77 -8.38 0.31
C GLY A 65 -4.02 -9.18 1.38
N THR A 66 -2.85 -8.70 1.78
CA THR A 66 -2.04 -9.32 2.84
C THR A 66 -2.78 -9.27 4.18
N TYR A 67 -3.35 -8.12 4.54
CA TYR A 67 -4.12 -7.98 5.78
C TYR A 67 -5.37 -8.86 5.78
N TRP A 68 -6.12 -8.90 4.69
CA TRP A 68 -7.34 -9.69 4.57
C TRP A 68 -7.04 -11.20 4.62
N TYR A 69 -5.99 -11.64 3.90
CA TYR A 69 -5.56 -13.03 3.94
C TYR A 69 -5.07 -13.44 5.32
N ALA A 70 -4.27 -12.60 5.98
CA ALA A 70 -3.83 -12.80 7.37
C ALA A 70 -5.05 -12.93 8.31
N ALA A 71 -6.01 -12.01 8.22
CA ALA A 71 -7.22 -12.03 9.04
C ALA A 71 -8.10 -13.26 8.77
N ARG A 72 -8.14 -13.76 7.52
CA ARG A 72 -8.86 -14.98 7.16
C ARG A 72 -8.20 -16.23 7.76
N ARG A 73 -6.88 -16.32 7.69
CA ARG A 73 -6.10 -17.46 8.21
C ARG A 73 -6.13 -17.55 9.74
N GLN A 74 -6.27 -16.43 10.44
CA GLN A 74 -6.51 -16.43 11.90
C GLN A 74 -7.91 -16.91 12.31
N ARG A 75 -8.88 -16.93 11.39
CA ARG A 75 -10.27 -17.35 11.65
C ARG A 75 -10.56 -18.79 11.27
N GLU A 76 -9.64 -19.45 10.57
CA GLU A 76 -9.73 -20.88 10.26
C GLU A 76 -9.17 -21.65 11.48
N PRO A 77 -9.98 -22.54 12.11
CA PRO A 77 -9.62 -23.23 13.36
C PRO A 77 -8.48 -24.24 13.20
#